data_AF-A0AAD7X3K6-F1
#
_entry.id   AF-A0AAD7X3K6-F1
#
_cell.length_a   1.000
_cell.length_b   1.000
_cell.length_c   1.000
_cell.angle_alpha   90.00
_cell.angle_beta   90.00
_cell.angle_gamma   90.00
#
_symmetry.space_group_name_H-M   'P 1'
#
loop_
_entity.id
_entity.type
_entity.pdbx_description
1 polymer ?
#
loop_
_entity_poly.entity_id
_entity_poly.type
_entity_poly.pdbx_seq_one_letter_code
_entity_poly.pdbx_strand_id
1 'polypeptide(L)'
;MQLPKHNLIQSCKTRWNSVCDMFDRLVEQRWAVTAVLSDRTITKLQDARTLIMEEIAPVLAMLKCAMTVMSTETQVSISNIYPIIFSLLKTHLQRSEDDSRQVGEFKSKVR
;
A
#
# COMPACT_ATOMS: atom_id res chain seq x y z
N MET A 1 15.22 -1.54 20.36
CA MET A 1 14.31 -2.34 19.51
C MET A 1 15.14 -3.30 18.69
N GLN A 2 14.93 -4.62 18.79
CA GLN A 2 15.55 -5.58 17.87
C GLN A 2 14.67 -5.65 16.62
N LEU A 3 14.89 -4.74 15.67
CA LEU A 3 14.15 -4.73 14.40
C LEU A 3 14.92 -5.52 13.34
N PRO A 4 14.21 -6.18 12.41
CA PRO A 4 14.87 -6.83 11.28
C PRO A 4 15.61 -5.79 10.43
N LYS A 5 16.81 -6.15 9.98
CA LYS A 5 17.58 -5.32 9.04
C LYS A 5 17.05 -5.56 7.63
N HIS A 6 16.64 -4.48 6.98
CA HIS A 6 16.10 -4.50 5.62
C HIS A 6 16.87 -3.56 4.71
N ASN A 7 16.83 -3.84 3.42
CA ASN A 7 17.24 -2.87 2.40
C ASN A 7 16.09 -1.90 2.12
N LEU A 8 16.42 -0.65 1.77
CA LEU A 8 15.43 0.34 1.37
C LEU A 8 14.72 -0.14 0.09
N ILE A 9 13.39 -0.20 0.13
CA ILE A 9 12.57 -0.45 -1.05
C ILE A 9 12.14 0.90 -1.59
N GLN A 10 12.49 1.20 -2.84
CA GLN A 10 12.07 2.41 -3.52
C GLN A 10 10.98 2.10 -4.53
N SER A 11 10.10 3.08 -4.77
CA SER A 11 9.11 2.99 -5.85
C SER A 11 9.82 2.83 -7.20
N CYS A 12 9.42 1.82 -7.97
CA CYS A 12 9.96 1.52 -9.28
C CYS A 12 8.82 1.42 -10.29
N LYS A 13 8.82 2.30 -11.30
CA LYS A 13 7.73 2.39 -12.28
C LYS A 13 7.50 1.10 -13.08
N THR A 14 8.55 0.33 -13.32
CA THR A 14 8.49 -0.93 -14.08
C THR A 14 8.17 -2.14 -13.21
N ARG A 15 8.21 -2.00 -11.88
CA ARG A 15 7.87 -3.05 -10.92
C ARG A 15 6.59 -2.68 -10.19
N TRP A 16 5.48 -3.22 -10.66
CA TRP A 16 4.12 -2.84 -10.27
C TRP A 16 3.84 -2.96 -8.76
N ASN A 17 4.47 -3.90 -8.05
CA ASN A 17 4.27 -4.13 -6.61
C ASN A 17 5.17 -3.27 -5.71
N SER A 18 6.15 -2.55 -6.26
CA SER A 18 7.19 -1.85 -5.49
C SER A 18 6.66 -0.82 -4.49
N VAL A 19 5.57 -0.12 -4.83
CA VAL A 19 4.95 0.87 -3.93
C VAL A 19 4.26 0.18 -2.75
N CYS A 20 3.56 -0.92 -3.00
CA CYS A 20 2.92 -1.71 -1.94
C CYS A 20 3.98 -2.30 -1.00
N ASP A 21 5.05 -2.89 -1.56
CA ASP A 21 6.14 -3.47 -0.77
C ASP A 21 6.86 -2.41 0.09
N MET A 22 7.04 -1.20 -0.46
CA MET A 22 7.60 -0.06 0.26
C MET A 22 6.71 0.35 1.44
N PHE A 23 5.39 0.38 1.24
CA PHE A 23 4.44 0.75 2.29
C PHE A 23 4.34 -0.33 3.37
N ASP A 24 4.29 -1.60 2.99
CA ASP A 24 4.31 -2.74 3.93
C ASP A 24 5.53 -2.63 4.86
N ARG A 25 6.70 -2.31 4.29
CA ARG A 25 7.95 -2.13 5.04
C ARG A 25 7.92 -0.91 5.96
N LEU A 26 7.32 0.18 5.50
CA LEU A 26 7.18 1.40 6.28
C LEU A 26 6.28 1.20 7.50
N VAL A 27 5.17 0.47 7.33
CA VAL A 27 4.26 0.08 8.42
C VAL A 27 4.97 -0.85 9.41
N GLU A 28 5.73 -1.84 8.91
CA GLU A 28 6.53 -2.75 9.74
C GLU A 28 7.52 -1.99 10.64
N GLN A 29 8.20 -0.97 10.10
CA GLN A 29 9.21 -0.18 10.81
C GLN A 29 8.68 1.14 11.40
N ARG A 30 7.36 1.34 11.47
CA ARG A 30 6.72 2.63 11.80
C ARG A 30 7.28 3.28 13.07
N TRP A 31 7.54 2.50 14.11
CA TRP A 31 7.97 3.03 15.40
C TRP A 31 9.41 3.55 15.35
N ALA A 32 10.30 2.85 14.65
CA ALA A 32 11.67 3.31 14.47
C ALA A 32 11.72 4.55 13.58
N VAL A 33 10.95 4.56 12.48
CA VAL A 33 10.86 5.72 11.60
C VAL A 33 10.29 6.92 12.37
N THR A 34 9.21 6.73 13.13
CA THR A 34 8.58 7.79 13.93
C THR A 34 9.53 8.32 15.00
N ALA A 35 10.30 7.46 15.67
CA ALA A 35 11.29 7.88 16.65
C ALA A 35 12.35 8.81 16.03
N VAL A 36 12.87 8.46 14.85
CA VAL A 36 13.85 9.29 14.12
C VAL A 36 13.23 10.59 13.62
N LEU A 37 12.00 10.56 13.10
CA LEU A 37 11.30 11.76 12.63
C LEU A 37 10.91 12.73 13.76
N SER A 38 10.73 12.20 14.97
CA SER A 38 10.42 12.99 16.16
C SER A 38 11.66 13.65 16.76
N ASP A 39 12.84 13.09 16.53
CA ASP A 39 14.11 13.65 16.99
C ASP A 39 14.50 14.86 16.13
N ARG A 40 14.49 16.05 16.75
CA ARG A 40 14.82 17.33 16.10
C ARG A 40 16.30 17.54 15.87
N THR A 41 17.16 16.75 16.51
CA THR A 41 18.61 16.79 16.27
C THR A 41 18.97 16.11 14.95
N ILE A 42 18.11 15.17 14.49
CA ILE A 42 18.31 14.38 13.27
C ILE A 42 17.39 14.88 12.14
N THR A 43 16.12 15.15 12.44
CA THR A 43 15.10 15.48 11.44
C THR A 43 14.56 16.90 11.63
N LYS A 44 14.72 17.75 10.60
CA LYS A 44 14.13 19.09 10.59
C LYS A 44 12.61 18.98 10.46
N LEU A 45 11.88 19.93 11.06
CA LEU A 45 10.40 19.94 11.04
C LEU A 45 9.83 19.91 9.61
N GLN A 46 10.47 20.60 8.67
CA GLN A 46 10.09 20.62 7.25
C GLN A 46 10.18 19.26 6.55
N ASP A 47 11.08 18.38 7.04
CA ASP A 47 11.33 17.06 6.47
C ASP A 47 10.49 15.98 7.15
N ALA A 48 9.99 16.27 8.37
CA ALA A 48 9.06 15.43 9.12
C ALA A 48 7.65 15.48 8.51
N ARG A 49 7.49 14.89 7.32
CA ARG A 49 6.17 14.63 6.74
C ARG A 49 5.48 13.52 7.53
N THR A 50 4.19 13.72 7.83
CA THR A 50 3.36 12.67 8.44
C THR A 50 3.30 11.46 7.52
N LEU A 51 3.41 10.27 8.11
CA LEU A 51 3.29 8.98 7.44
C LEU A 51 1.81 8.73 7.06
N ILE A 52 1.28 9.53 6.14
CA ILE A 52 -0.09 9.44 5.59
C ILE A 52 -0.32 8.10 4.84
N MET A 53 0.73 7.30 4.68
CA MET A 53 0.78 6.10 3.85
C MET A 53 0.14 4.87 4.48
N GLU A 54 -0.05 4.83 5.81
CA GLU A 54 -0.61 3.65 6.50
C GLU A 54 -2.06 3.37 6.07
N GLU A 55 -2.86 4.42 5.88
CA GLU A 55 -4.28 4.29 5.54
C GLU A 55 -4.52 3.73 4.14
N ILE A 56 -3.58 3.94 3.21
CA ILE A 56 -3.68 3.49 1.82
C ILE A 56 -3.14 2.05 1.66
N ALA A 57 -2.30 1.58 2.58
CA ALA A 57 -1.67 0.26 2.49
C ALA A 57 -2.68 -0.91 2.32
N PRO A 58 -3.82 -0.98 3.02
CA PRO A 58 -4.81 -2.04 2.83
C PRO A 58 -5.40 -2.08 1.42
N VAL A 59 -5.62 -0.91 0.82
CA VAL A 59 -6.16 -0.80 -0.54
C VAL A 59 -5.14 -1.30 -1.57
N LEU A 60 -3.88 -0.93 -1.40
CA LEU A 60 -2.78 -1.41 -2.26
C LEU A 60 -2.55 -2.92 -2.10
N ALA A 61 -2.66 -3.46 -0.88
CA ALA A 61 -2.48 -4.88 -0.62
C ALA A 61 -3.52 -5.74 -1.36
N MET A 62 -4.77 -5.30 -1.39
CA MET A 62 -5.84 -5.98 -2.14
C MET A 62 -5.62 -5.92 -3.65
N LEU A 63 -5.21 -4.77 -4.20
CA LEU A 63 -4.82 -4.68 -5.62
C LEU A 63 -3.65 -5.61 -5.93
N LYS A 64 -2.67 -5.69 -5.02
CA LYS A 64 -1.54 -6.61 -5.14
C LYS A 64 -1.96 -8.07 -5.10
N CYS A 65 -2.90 -8.43 -4.24
CA CYS A 65 -3.46 -9.79 -4.20
C CYS A 65 -4.11 -10.15 -5.54
N ALA A 66 -5.02 -9.31 -6.05
CA ALA A 66 -5.69 -9.54 -7.32
C ALA A 66 -4.69 -9.69 -8.49
N MET A 67 -3.70 -8.80 -8.58
CA MET A 67 -2.68 -8.86 -9.63
C MET A 67 -1.76 -10.08 -9.49
N THR A 68 -1.41 -10.48 -8.27
CA THR A 68 -0.62 -11.71 -8.02
C THR A 68 -1.37 -12.95 -8.50
N VAL A 69 -2.66 -13.03 -8.18
CA VAL A 69 -3.52 -14.11 -8.65
C VAL A 69 -3.66 -14.08 -10.16
N MET A 70 -3.85 -12.91 -10.79
CA MET A 70 -3.97 -12.82 -12.25
C MET A 70 -2.66 -13.07 -13.00
N SER A 71 -1.51 -12.96 -12.34
CA SER A 71 -0.19 -13.13 -12.95
C SER A 71 0.43 -14.51 -12.71
N THR A 72 -0.24 -15.43 -12.00
CA THR A 72 0.31 -16.77 -11.78
C THR A 72 0.17 -17.65 -13.01
N GLU A 73 1.20 -18.41 -13.34
CA GLU A 73 1.21 -19.30 -14.51
C GLU A 73 0.55 -20.65 -14.22
N THR A 74 0.34 -21.01 -12.95
CA THR A 74 -0.04 -22.36 -12.54
C THR A 74 -1.54 -22.55 -12.32
N GLN A 75 -2.28 -21.47 -12.04
CA GLN A 75 -3.66 -21.54 -11.56
C GLN A 75 -4.60 -20.48 -12.19
N VAL A 76 -4.10 -19.67 -13.13
CA VAL A 76 -4.95 -18.69 -13.83
C VAL A 76 -5.73 -19.37 -14.92
N SER A 77 -7.05 -19.32 -14.81
CA SER A 77 -7.92 -19.40 -15.98
C SER A 77 -8.37 -17.99 -16.36
N ILE A 78 -8.47 -17.72 -17.67
CA ILE A 78 -9.03 -16.46 -18.19
C ILE A 78 -10.42 -16.18 -17.60
N SER A 79 -11.17 -17.24 -17.26
CA SER A 79 -12.48 -17.14 -16.61
C SER A 79 -12.44 -16.46 -15.23
N ASN A 80 -11.28 -16.42 -14.56
CA ASN A 80 -11.12 -15.76 -13.25
C ASN A 80 -10.93 -14.24 -13.37
N ILE A 81 -10.60 -13.71 -14.55
CA ILE A 81 -10.38 -12.28 -14.75
C ILE A 81 -11.65 -11.49 -14.44
N TYR A 82 -12.79 -11.91 -15.00
CA TYR A 82 -14.07 -11.24 -14.78
C TYR A 82 -14.48 -11.19 -13.30
N PRO A 83 -14.53 -12.30 -12.55
CA PRO A 83 -14.94 -12.27 -11.14
C PRO A 83 -13.96 -11.47 -10.26
N ILE A 84 -12.65 -11.49 -10.56
CA ILE A 84 -11.66 -10.67 -9.84
C ILE A 84 -11.92 -9.18 -10.07
N ILE A 85 -12.04 -8.74 -11.33
CA ILE A 85 -12.32 -7.34 -11.66
C ILE A 85 -13.67 -6.89 -11.08
N PHE A 86 -14.69 -7.74 -11.19
CA PHE A 86 -16.02 -7.46 -10.65
C PHE A 86 -15.97 -7.27 -9.14
N SER A 87 -15.31 -8.17 -8.40
CA SER A 87 -15.14 -8.07 -6.95
C SER A 87 -14.35 -6.82 -6.55
N LEU A 88 -13.27 -6.49 -7.27
CA LEU A 88 -12.52 -5.26 -7.05
C LEU A 88 -13.41 -4.02 -7.16
N LEU A 89 -14.19 -3.90 -8.25
CA LEU A 89 -15.01 -2.72 -8.50
C LEU A 89 -16.26 -2.63 -7.62
N LYS A 90 -16.89 -3.77 -7.31
CA LYS A 90 -18.19 -3.82 -6.62
C LYS A 90 -18.10 -4.01 -5.12
N THR A 91 -16.99 -4.52 -4.60
CA THR A 91 -16.84 -4.77 -3.17
C THR A 91 -15.73 -3.91 -2.61
N HIS A 92 -14.56 -3.94 -3.24
CA HIS A 92 -13.36 -3.48 -2.59
C HIS A 92 -12.98 -2.02 -2.87
N LEU A 93 -13.35 -1.50 -4.04
CA LEU A 93 -13.16 -0.11 -4.45
C LEU A 93 -14.43 0.74 -4.32
N GLN A 94 -15.52 0.17 -3.81
CA GLN A 94 -16.68 0.96 -3.43
C GLN A 94 -16.39 1.79 -2.19
N ARG A 95 -16.90 3.03 -2.19
CA ARG A 95 -16.79 3.94 -1.06
C ARG A 95 -17.64 3.42 0.09
N SER A 96 -17.02 3.25 1.25
CA SER A 96 -17.68 2.96 2.52
C SER A 96 -17.78 4.25 3.35
N GLU A 97 -18.75 4.31 4.26
CA GLU A 97 -18.80 5.36 5.28
C GLU A 97 -17.64 5.24 6.27
N ASP A 98 -17.09 4.04 6.43
CA ASP A 98 -15.90 3.76 7.26
C ASP A 98 -14.57 4.13 6.60
N ASP A 99 -14.58 4.53 5.32
CA ASP A 99 -13.34 4.89 4.63
C ASP A 99 -12.76 6.19 5.19
N SER A 100 -11.45 6.19 5.42
CA SER A 100 -10.74 7.44 5.68
C SER A 100 -10.84 8.39 4.49
N ARG A 101 -10.62 9.69 4.72
CA ARG A 101 -10.69 10.71 3.65
C ARG A 101 -9.78 10.34 2.48
N GLN A 102 -8.56 9.90 2.76
CA GLN A 102 -7.58 9.51 1.76
C GLN A 102 -8.03 8.27 0.97
N VAL A 103 -8.57 7.25 1.64
CA VAL A 103 -9.06 6.03 0.98
C VAL A 103 -10.28 6.35 0.11
N GLY A 104 -11.20 7.17 0.59
CA GLY A 104 -12.36 7.63 -0.18
C GLY A 104 -11.97 8.44 -1.41
N GLU A 105 -10.98 9.34 -1.29
CA GLU A 105 -10.40 10.06 -2.43
C GLU A 105 -9.72 9.12 -3.44
N PHE A 106 -8.92 8.17 -2.96
CA PHE A 106 -8.28 7.18 -3.82
C PHE A 106 -9.31 6.37 -4.61
N LYS A 107 -10.30 5.78 -3.93
CA LYS A 107 -11.38 5.01 -4.56
C LYS A 107 -12.16 5.84 -5.59
N SER A 108 -12.36 7.14 -5.33
CA SER A 108 -13.07 8.03 -6.25
C SER A 108 -12.30 8.32 -7.56
N LYS A 109 -10.97 8.25 -7.54
CA LYS A 109 -10.12 8.49 -8.71
C LYS A 109 -9.87 7.25 -9.57
N VAL A 110 -10.01 6.06 -8.98
CA VAL A 110 -9.78 4.78 -9.66
C VAL A 110 -11.02 4.31 -10.43
N ARG A 111 -12.21 4.80 -10.06
CA ARG A 111 -13.48 4.54 -10.75
C ARG A 111 -13.69 5.50 -11.91
#